data_AF-A0A352YZI5-F1
#
_entry.id   AF-A0A352YZI5-F1
#
_cell.length_a   1.000
_cell.length_b   1.000
_cell.length_c   1.000
_cell.angle_alpha   90.00
_cell.angle_beta   90.00
_cell.angle_gamma   90.00
#
_symmetry.space_group_name_H-M   'P 1'
#
loop_
_entity.id
_entity.type
_entity.pdbx_description
1 polymer ?
#
loop_
_entity_poly.entity_id
_entity_poly.type
_entity_poly.pdbx_seq_one_letter_code
_entity_poly.pdbx_strand_id
1 'polypeptide(L)'
;HQLVTDGRIHPARIEEIVEKTKKQVEEEILEVGKRTAIDLGIHGLHPELIRMVGKMKYRSSYGQNLLMHSREVANLASIMAAELGLNPKLAKRAGLLHDIGKVPDDEPELPHAVLGMKLAEKFKEKPEICNAIGAHHDETEMTTLISPIVQVCDAISGARPGARREVVESYIKRLKELESLALQYPGVTKTYAIQAGRELRVIVGAEKVNDKEAEGLSFDIARKIQNEMTYPGQIKITVIRETRAVNYAK
;
A
#
# COMPACT_ATOMS: atom_id res chain seq x y z
N HIS A 1 -19.38 8.83 5.17
CA HIS A 1 -20.64 9.59 5.33
C HIS A 1 -20.84 10.22 6.72
N GLN A 2 -20.22 9.73 7.80
CA GLN A 2 -20.50 10.19 9.18
C GLN A 2 -20.29 11.70 9.44
N LEU A 3 -19.30 12.33 8.79
CA LEU A 3 -19.01 13.78 8.94
C LEU A 3 -20.01 14.69 8.20
N VAL A 4 -20.73 14.17 7.21
CA VAL A 4 -21.56 14.97 6.29
C VAL A 4 -23.04 14.88 6.64
N THR A 5 -23.45 13.82 7.34
CA THR A 5 -24.85 13.52 7.68
C THR A 5 -25.54 14.57 8.54
N ASP A 6 -24.80 15.38 9.31
CA ASP A 6 -25.36 16.34 10.28
C ASP A 6 -25.06 17.82 9.90
N GLY A 7 -24.43 18.07 8.75
CA GLY A 7 -24.18 19.41 8.21
C GLY A 7 -23.25 20.34 9.03
N ARG A 8 -22.80 19.92 10.22
CA ARG A 8 -21.94 20.70 11.13
C ARG A 8 -20.55 20.10 11.19
N ILE A 9 -19.64 20.69 10.42
CA ILE A 9 -18.22 20.31 10.39
C ILE A 9 -17.46 21.34 11.22
N HIS A 10 -17.19 21.04 12.50
CA HIS A 10 -16.34 21.85 13.37
C HIS A 10 -15.24 20.98 14.03
N PRO A 11 -14.07 21.55 14.38
CA PRO A 11 -12.88 20.77 14.77
C PRO A 11 -13.12 19.69 15.82
N ALA A 12 -13.79 20.02 16.94
CA ALA A 12 -14.07 19.06 18.01
C ALA A 12 -14.90 17.84 17.56
N ARG A 13 -15.83 18.03 16.62
CA ARG A 13 -16.65 16.93 16.07
C ARG A 13 -15.86 16.07 15.10
N ILE A 14 -14.93 16.66 14.36
CA ILE A 14 -13.99 15.92 13.51
C ILE A 14 -13.14 15.00 14.39
N GLU A 15 -12.57 15.53 15.48
CA GLU A 15 -11.76 14.74 16.42
C GLU A 15 -12.57 13.60 17.06
N GLU A 16 -13.79 13.88 17.54
CA GLU A 16 -14.69 12.87 18.11
C GLU A 16 -15.01 11.75 17.11
N ILE A 17 -15.39 12.11 15.88
CA ILE A 17 -15.73 11.13 14.84
C ILE A 17 -14.50 10.34 14.42
N VAL A 18 -13.32 10.97 14.32
CA VAL A 18 -12.06 10.29 14.02
C VAL A 18 -11.75 9.25 15.11
N GLU A 19 -11.84 9.62 16.37
CA GLU A 19 -11.57 8.71 17.49
C GLU A 19 -12.56 7.54 17.52
N LYS A 20 -13.85 7.82 17.30
CA LYS A 20 -14.88 6.77 17.21
C LYS A 20 -14.62 5.83 16.03
N THR A 21 -14.28 6.38 14.86
CA THR A 21 -14.03 5.59 13.65
C THR A 21 -12.77 4.74 13.81
N LYS A 22 -11.70 5.28 14.42
CA LYS A 22 -10.48 4.51 14.72
C LYS A 22 -10.78 3.29 15.57
N LYS A 23 -11.59 3.44 16.62
CA LYS A 23 -12.01 2.31 17.47
C LYS A 23 -12.79 1.25 16.70
N GLN A 24 -13.75 1.69 15.87
CA GLN A 24 -14.53 0.78 15.03
C GLN A 24 -13.64 0.00 14.05
N VAL A 25 -12.66 0.66 13.44
CA VAL A 25 -11.72 0.00 12.52
C VAL A 25 -10.84 -1.01 13.25
N GLU A 26 -10.34 -0.70 14.46
CA GLU A 26 -9.54 -1.64 15.26
C GLU A 26 -10.36 -2.88 15.71
N GLU A 27 -11.63 -2.70 16.09
CA GLU A 27 -12.54 -3.81 16.39
C GLU A 27 -12.74 -4.71 15.15
N GLU A 28 -12.98 -4.11 14.00
CA GLU A 28 -13.14 -4.82 12.73
C GLU A 28 -11.86 -5.55 12.32
N ILE A 29 -10.68 -4.95 12.51
CA ILE A 29 -9.37 -5.58 12.28
C ILE A 29 -9.28 -6.88 13.08
N LEU A 30 -9.56 -6.82 14.39
CA LEU A 30 -9.50 -7.99 15.25
C LEU A 30 -10.52 -9.07 14.84
N GLU A 31 -11.74 -8.68 14.49
CA GLU A 31 -12.78 -9.61 14.03
C GLU A 31 -12.37 -10.32 12.74
N VAL A 32 -11.89 -9.57 11.75
CA VAL A 32 -11.43 -10.08 10.45
C VAL A 32 -10.25 -11.04 10.63
N GLY A 33 -9.29 -10.69 11.48
CA GLY A 33 -8.16 -11.56 11.81
C GLY A 33 -8.60 -12.88 12.42
N LYS A 34 -9.47 -12.84 13.45
CA LYS A 34 -10.01 -14.02 14.12
C LYS A 34 -10.78 -14.91 13.15
N ARG A 35 -11.68 -14.31 12.36
CA ARG A 35 -12.47 -15.02 11.36
C ARG A 35 -11.58 -15.69 10.32
N THR A 36 -10.56 -15.00 9.83
CA THR A 36 -9.61 -15.58 8.85
C THR A 36 -8.88 -16.80 9.42
N ALA A 37 -8.42 -16.71 10.67
CA ALA A 37 -7.76 -17.84 11.33
C ALA A 37 -8.72 -19.04 11.50
N ILE A 38 -9.97 -18.79 11.88
CA ILE A 38 -11.01 -19.82 12.00
C ILE A 38 -11.32 -20.46 10.64
N ASP A 39 -11.59 -19.65 9.61
CA ASP A 39 -11.92 -20.11 8.26
C ASP A 39 -10.83 -21.01 7.66
N LEU A 40 -9.56 -20.72 7.98
CA LEU A 40 -8.41 -21.49 7.51
C LEU A 40 -8.06 -22.70 8.41
N GLY A 41 -8.70 -22.83 9.57
CA GLY A 41 -8.38 -23.86 10.57
C GLY A 41 -7.02 -23.67 11.23
N ILE A 42 -6.57 -22.42 11.37
CA ILE A 42 -5.31 -22.06 12.03
C ILE A 42 -5.62 -21.67 13.48
N HIS A 43 -5.09 -22.43 14.43
CA HIS A 43 -5.34 -22.24 15.86
C HIS A 43 -4.08 -21.80 16.61
N GLY A 44 -4.25 -21.08 17.72
CA GLY A 44 -3.13 -20.68 18.58
C GLY A 44 -2.18 -19.66 17.95
N LEU A 45 -2.68 -18.76 17.10
CA LEU A 45 -1.93 -17.56 16.71
C LEU A 45 -1.89 -16.58 17.88
N HIS A 46 -0.75 -15.90 18.06
CA HIS A 46 -0.65 -14.82 19.03
C HIS A 46 -1.65 -13.69 18.69
N PRO A 47 -2.29 -13.03 19.68
CA PRO A 47 -3.27 -11.96 19.42
C PRO A 47 -2.77 -10.85 18.50
N GLU A 48 -1.49 -10.46 18.62
CA GLU A 48 -0.89 -9.47 17.71
C GLU A 48 -0.75 -9.97 16.27
N LEU A 49 -0.45 -11.26 16.05
CA LEU A 49 -0.44 -11.83 14.70
C LEU A 49 -1.85 -11.88 14.11
N ILE A 50 -2.86 -12.19 14.93
CA ILE A 50 -4.27 -12.11 14.54
C ILE A 50 -4.63 -10.68 14.12
N ARG A 51 -4.22 -9.68 14.91
CA ARG A 51 -4.42 -8.26 14.60
C ARG A 51 -3.73 -7.87 13.28
N MET A 52 -2.48 -8.30 13.07
CA MET A 52 -1.75 -8.05 11.81
C MET A 52 -2.43 -8.69 10.60
N VAL A 53 -2.88 -9.94 10.70
CA VAL A 53 -3.68 -10.59 9.64
C VAL A 53 -4.94 -9.77 9.35
N GLY A 54 -5.62 -9.26 10.37
CA GLY A 54 -6.75 -8.34 10.21
C GLY A 54 -6.40 -7.07 9.44
N LYS A 55 -5.27 -6.44 9.76
CA LYS A 55 -4.78 -5.21 9.10
C LYS A 55 -4.54 -5.41 7.61
N MET A 56 -4.16 -6.62 7.17
CA MET A 56 -3.98 -6.93 5.75
C MET A 56 -5.23 -6.64 4.91
N LYS A 57 -6.43 -6.64 5.50
CA LYS A 57 -7.67 -6.25 4.80
C LYS A 57 -7.59 -4.84 4.24
N TYR A 58 -6.89 -3.94 4.92
CA TYR A 58 -6.75 -2.54 4.55
C TYR A 58 -5.48 -2.24 3.76
N ARG A 59 -4.69 -3.27 3.41
CA ARG A 59 -3.50 -3.16 2.59
C ARG A 59 -3.75 -3.78 1.22
N SER A 60 -3.16 -3.18 0.19
CA SER A 60 -3.14 -3.74 -1.16
C SER A 60 -1.73 -3.68 -1.70
N SER A 61 -1.34 -4.69 -2.46
CA SER A 61 -0.04 -4.75 -3.14
C SER A 61 -0.30 -5.07 -4.61
N TYR A 62 0.23 -4.26 -5.52
CA TYR A 62 0.00 -4.40 -6.97
C TYR A 62 -1.50 -4.48 -7.37
N GLY A 63 -2.38 -3.81 -6.61
CA GLY A 63 -3.83 -3.82 -6.86
C GLY A 63 -4.59 -5.04 -6.34
N GLN A 64 -3.91 -6.04 -5.76
CA GLN A 64 -4.52 -7.16 -5.05
C GLN A 64 -4.67 -6.82 -3.57
N ASN A 65 -5.80 -7.18 -2.97
CA ASN A 65 -5.97 -7.07 -1.52
C ASN A 65 -5.03 -8.06 -0.82
N LEU A 66 -4.27 -7.57 0.18
CA LEU A 66 -3.23 -8.37 0.82
C LEU A 66 -3.80 -9.56 1.60
N LEU A 67 -4.90 -9.37 2.33
CA LEU A 67 -5.53 -10.47 3.07
C LEU A 67 -6.05 -11.56 2.14
N MET A 68 -6.68 -11.18 1.02
CA MET A 68 -7.15 -12.16 0.04
C MET A 68 -5.98 -12.93 -0.55
N HIS A 69 -4.92 -12.23 -0.95
CA HIS A 69 -3.68 -12.82 -1.44
C HIS A 69 -3.11 -13.83 -0.43
N SER A 70 -2.91 -13.45 0.83
CA SER A 70 -2.35 -14.34 1.85
C SER A 70 -3.25 -15.55 2.15
N ARG A 71 -4.58 -15.41 2.05
CA ARG A 71 -5.51 -16.56 2.18
C ARG A 71 -5.36 -17.54 1.02
N GLU A 72 -5.15 -17.05 -0.19
CA GLU A 72 -4.93 -17.88 -1.38
C GLU A 72 -3.59 -18.62 -1.27
N VAL A 73 -2.51 -17.91 -0.90
CA VAL A 73 -1.19 -18.51 -0.65
C VAL A 73 -1.28 -19.57 0.45
N ALA A 74 -2.00 -19.31 1.54
CA ALA A 74 -2.21 -20.29 2.62
C ALA A 74 -2.89 -21.58 2.11
N ASN A 75 -3.94 -21.45 1.29
CA ASN A 75 -4.65 -22.61 0.75
C ASN A 75 -3.79 -23.39 -0.24
N LEU A 76 -3.09 -22.71 -1.16
CA LEU A 76 -2.17 -23.34 -2.11
C LEU A 76 -1.03 -24.05 -1.40
N ALA A 77 -0.41 -23.40 -0.40
CA ALA A 77 0.68 -23.98 0.39
C ALA A 77 0.22 -25.22 1.15
N SER A 78 -1.00 -25.21 1.69
CA SER A 78 -1.60 -26.38 2.33
C SER A 78 -1.75 -27.56 1.37
N ILE A 79 -2.24 -27.31 0.15
CA ILE A 79 -2.46 -28.36 -0.87
C ILE A 79 -1.10 -28.91 -1.32
N MET A 80 -0.18 -28.03 -1.69
CA MET A 80 1.15 -28.39 -2.16
C MET A 80 1.93 -29.19 -1.11
N ALA A 81 1.88 -28.78 0.16
CA ALA A 81 2.51 -29.54 1.24
C ALA A 81 1.90 -30.92 1.43
N ALA A 82 0.57 -31.07 1.27
CA ALA A 82 -0.10 -32.36 1.37
C ALA A 82 0.34 -33.32 0.25
N GLU A 83 0.38 -32.84 -1.00
CA GLU A 83 0.83 -33.62 -2.16
C GLU A 83 2.30 -34.05 -2.04
N LEU A 84 3.13 -33.27 -1.35
CA LEU A 84 4.54 -33.57 -1.10
C LEU A 84 4.78 -34.39 0.18
N GLY A 85 3.73 -34.83 0.88
CA GLY A 85 3.84 -35.60 2.13
C GLY A 85 4.38 -34.80 3.33
N LEU A 86 4.33 -33.47 3.27
CA LEU A 86 4.72 -32.56 4.35
C LEU A 86 3.50 -32.16 5.19
N ASN A 87 3.72 -31.42 6.28
CA ASN A 87 2.65 -31.00 7.18
C ASN A 87 1.82 -29.83 6.58
N PRO A 88 0.55 -30.06 6.17
CA PRO A 88 -0.25 -29.02 5.53
C PRO A 88 -0.59 -27.87 6.48
N LYS A 89 -0.68 -28.13 7.79
CA LYS A 89 -1.02 -27.11 8.80
C LYS A 89 0.11 -26.10 8.97
N LEU A 90 1.37 -26.54 8.90
CA LEU A 90 2.53 -25.64 8.96
C LEU A 90 2.61 -24.76 7.71
N ALA A 91 2.47 -25.37 6.52
CA ALA A 91 2.48 -24.64 5.26
C ALA A 91 1.36 -23.62 5.15
N LYS A 92 0.14 -23.99 5.55
CA LYS A 92 -1.01 -23.07 5.58
C LYS A 92 -0.77 -21.87 6.50
N ARG A 93 -0.22 -22.11 7.69
CA ARG A 93 0.11 -21.05 8.66
C ARG A 93 1.21 -20.14 8.14
N ALA A 94 2.27 -20.69 7.58
CA ALA A 94 3.34 -19.90 6.96
C ALA A 94 2.82 -19.07 5.77
N GLY A 95 2.00 -19.66 4.89
CA GLY A 95 1.41 -18.95 3.76
C GLY A 95 0.49 -17.80 4.17
N LEU A 96 -0.27 -17.93 5.27
CA LEU A 96 -1.07 -16.80 5.79
C LEU A 96 -0.18 -15.65 6.31
N LEU A 97 0.95 -16.00 6.93
CA LEU A 97 1.80 -15.05 7.65
C LEU A 97 2.93 -14.45 6.80
N HIS A 98 3.23 -14.98 5.61
CA HIS A 98 4.41 -14.60 4.81
C HIS A 98 4.55 -13.09 4.61
N ASP A 99 3.42 -12.39 4.47
CA ASP A 99 3.36 -10.96 4.14
C ASP A 99 3.00 -10.05 5.34
N ILE A 100 3.04 -10.53 6.58
CA ILE A 100 2.74 -9.70 7.79
C ILE A 100 3.69 -8.51 7.94
N GLY A 101 4.87 -8.54 7.32
CA GLY A 101 5.79 -7.41 7.32
C GLY A 101 5.29 -6.19 6.52
N LYS A 102 4.19 -6.28 5.76
CA LYS A 102 3.63 -5.15 4.99
C LYS A 102 2.60 -4.30 5.75
N VAL A 103 2.27 -4.68 6.98
CA VAL A 103 1.22 -4.07 7.82
C VAL A 103 1.62 -3.54 9.22
N PRO A 104 2.90 -3.49 9.63
CA PRO A 104 3.28 -2.75 10.85
C PRO A 104 2.89 -1.27 10.80
N ASP A 105 2.76 -0.66 11.98
CA ASP A 105 2.40 0.76 12.11
C ASP A 105 3.59 1.69 11.79
N ASP A 106 4.79 1.18 12.01
CA ASP A 106 6.07 1.76 11.61
C ASP A 106 6.52 1.22 10.24
N GLU A 107 7.17 2.06 9.44
CA GLU A 107 7.84 1.66 8.20
C GLU A 107 9.36 1.57 8.43
N PRO A 108 9.87 0.48 9.01
CA PRO A 108 11.30 0.30 9.20
C PRO A 108 12.01 0.05 7.87
N GLU A 109 13.30 0.42 7.79
CA GLU A 109 14.17 0.19 6.61
C GLU A 109 14.57 -1.29 6.42
N LEU A 110 13.70 -2.23 6.78
CA LEU A 110 13.91 -3.66 6.57
C LEU A 110 13.02 -4.16 5.44
N PRO A 111 13.50 -5.10 4.59
CA PRO A 111 12.63 -5.82 3.68
C PRO A 111 11.45 -6.46 4.42
N HIS A 112 10.26 -6.49 3.80
CA HIS A 112 9.05 -6.94 4.49
C HIS A 112 9.14 -8.41 4.92
N ALA A 113 9.82 -9.26 4.16
CA ALA A 113 10.03 -10.67 4.53
C ALA A 113 10.85 -10.78 5.84
N VAL A 114 11.96 -10.05 5.92
CA VAL A 114 12.83 -10.01 7.11
C VAL A 114 12.10 -9.41 8.32
N LEU A 115 11.33 -8.35 8.10
CA LEU A 115 10.51 -7.75 9.16
C LEU A 115 9.43 -8.72 9.65
N GLY A 116 8.72 -9.36 8.73
CA GLY A 116 7.70 -10.36 9.04
C GLY A 116 8.26 -11.52 9.85
N MET A 117 9.45 -12.03 9.48
CA MET A 117 10.15 -13.07 10.22
C MET A 117 10.42 -12.63 11.66
N LYS A 118 11.03 -11.45 11.86
CA LYS A 118 11.34 -10.92 13.20
C LYS A 118 10.08 -10.73 14.06
N LEU A 119 8.98 -10.31 13.45
CA LEU A 119 7.69 -10.18 14.15
C LEU A 119 7.13 -11.55 14.56
N ALA A 120 7.17 -12.53 13.66
CA ALA A 120 6.76 -13.90 13.97
C ALA A 120 7.61 -14.50 15.11
N GLU A 121 8.94 -14.31 15.08
CA GLU A 121 9.85 -14.73 16.14
C GLU A 121 9.55 -14.04 17.47
N LYS A 122 9.35 -12.71 17.45
CA LYS A 122 8.96 -11.92 18.63
C LYS A 122 7.70 -12.48 19.29
N PHE A 123 6.75 -12.97 18.49
CA PHE A 123 5.51 -13.59 18.96
C PHE A 123 5.57 -15.12 19.11
N LYS A 124 6.79 -15.69 19.14
CA LYS A 124 7.07 -17.10 19.43
C LYS A 124 6.46 -18.09 18.43
N GLU A 125 6.39 -17.71 17.16
CA GLU A 125 6.11 -18.68 16.09
C GLU A 125 7.23 -19.71 15.96
N LYS A 126 6.91 -20.83 15.30
CA LYS A 126 7.88 -21.92 15.10
C LYS A 126 9.00 -21.48 14.15
N PRO A 127 10.25 -21.95 14.34
CA PRO A 127 11.36 -21.62 13.46
C PRO A 127 11.09 -21.89 11.97
N GLU A 128 10.36 -22.97 11.65
CA GLU A 128 10.04 -23.32 10.26
C GLU A 128 9.09 -22.28 9.61
N ILE A 129 8.17 -21.73 10.41
CA ILE A 129 7.24 -20.67 9.98
C ILE A 129 8.00 -19.36 9.82
N CYS A 130 8.83 -19.00 10.80
CA CYS A 130 9.67 -17.80 10.73
C CYS A 130 10.58 -17.83 9.50
N ASN A 131 11.23 -18.96 9.23
CA ASN A 131 12.08 -19.13 8.06
C ASN A 131 11.29 -19.00 6.76
N ALA A 132 10.12 -19.62 6.66
CA ALA A 132 9.28 -19.48 5.46
C ALA A 132 8.82 -18.04 5.22
N ILE A 133 8.55 -17.27 6.29
CA ILE A 133 8.24 -15.84 6.18
C ILE A 133 9.49 -15.04 5.77
N GLY A 134 10.66 -15.33 6.32
CA GLY A 134 11.88 -14.58 6.02
C GLY A 134 12.49 -14.87 4.65
N ALA A 135 12.25 -16.05 4.10
CA ALA A 135 12.94 -16.56 2.92
C ALA A 135 12.09 -16.51 1.64
N HIS A 136 10.82 -16.12 1.69
CA HIS A 136 9.93 -16.23 0.53
C HIS A 136 10.32 -15.31 -0.66
N HIS A 137 11.14 -14.28 -0.46
CA HIS A 137 11.78 -13.50 -1.54
C HIS A 137 13.33 -13.59 -1.49
N ASP A 138 13.86 -14.71 -0.98
CA ASP A 138 15.29 -15.01 -0.97
C ASP A 138 16.17 -14.07 -0.12
N GLU A 139 15.59 -13.30 0.83
CA GLU A 139 16.38 -12.44 1.73
C GLU A 139 17.09 -13.21 2.85
N THR A 140 16.68 -14.46 3.09
CA THR A 140 17.29 -15.37 4.05
C THR A 140 17.36 -16.78 3.46
N GLU A 141 18.30 -17.59 3.95
CA GLU A 141 18.46 -18.95 3.49
C GLU A 141 17.21 -19.80 3.80
N MET A 142 16.73 -20.56 2.83
CA MET A 142 15.66 -21.54 3.03
C MET A 142 16.19 -22.77 3.77
N THR A 143 15.89 -22.87 5.06
CA THR A 143 16.36 -23.97 5.92
C THR A 143 15.33 -25.10 6.08
N THR A 144 14.12 -24.92 5.53
CA THR A 144 13.03 -25.90 5.60
C THR A 144 12.32 -26.04 4.26
N LEU A 145 11.71 -27.19 4.02
CA LEU A 145 10.92 -27.43 2.80
C LEU A 145 9.62 -26.60 2.73
N ILE A 146 9.20 -25.96 3.82
CA ILE A 146 8.03 -25.08 3.83
C ILE A 146 8.33 -23.76 3.10
N SER A 147 9.56 -23.27 3.18
CA SER A 147 9.99 -22.00 2.57
C SER A 147 9.84 -21.98 1.03
N PRO A 148 10.36 -22.97 0.27
CA PRO A 148 10.14 -22.99 -1.18
C PRO A 148 8.67 -23.19 -1.54
N ILE A 149 7.88 -23.91 -0.73
CA ILE A 149 6.44 -24.05 -0.95
C ILE A 149 5.74 -22.69 -0.85
N VAL A 150 6.04 -21.90 0.19
CA VAL A 150 5.46 -20.57 0.37
C VAL A 150 5.86 -19.64 -0.79
N GLN A 151 7.14 -19.63 -1.18
CA GLN A 151 7.62 -18.85 -2.32
C GLN A 151 6.89 -19.21 -3.63
N VAL A 152 6.77 -20.50 -3.94
CA VAL A 152 6.06 -20.95 -5.16
C VAL A 152 4.58 -20.57 -5.09
N CYS A 153 3.93 -20.72 -3.93
CA CYS A 153 2.52 -20.39 -3.77
C CYS A 153 2.25 -18.88 -3.84
N ASP A 154 3.15 -18.03 -3.34
CA ASP A 154 3.12 -16.58 -3.52
C ASP A 154 3.19 -16.22 -5.02
N ALA A 155 4.18 -16.76 -5.72
CA ALA A 155 4.34 -16.56 -7.16
C ALA A 155 3.09 -16.99 -7.95
N ILE A 156 2.52 -18.17 -7.64
CA ILE A 156 1.27 -18.64 -8.27
C ILE A 156 0.12 -17.68 -7.98
N SER A 157 -0.06 -17.25 -6.73
CA SER A 157 -1.15 -16.34 -6.35
C SER A 157 -1.07 -15.02 -7.11
N GLY A 158 0.15 -14.46 -7.24
CA GLY A 158 0.42 -13.20 -7.93
C GLY A 158 0.39 -13.26 -9.46
N ALA A 159 0.71 -14.41 -10.06
CA ALA A 159 0.76 -14.58 -11.51
C ALA A 159 -0.61 -14.87 -12.17
N ARG A 160 -1.67 -15.05 -11.37
CA ARG A 160 -3.01 -15.33 -11.92
C ARG A 160 -3.50 -14.14 -12.77
N PRO A 161 -4.06 -14.41 -13.97
CA PRO A 161 -4.65 -13.36 -14.81
C PRO A 161 -5.64 -12.51 -14.02
N GLY A 162 -5.40 -11.19 -13.97
CA GLY A 162 -6.24 -10.23 -13.24
C GLY A 162 -5.95 -10.08 -11.75
N ALA A 163 -5.02 -10.84 -11.16
CA ALA A 163 -4.65 -10.71 -9.74
C ALA A 163 -3.87 -9.43 -9.46
N ARG A 164 -2.82 -9.17 -10.25
CA ARG A 164 -2.07 -7.91 -10.19
C ARG A 164 -2.58 -6.96 -11.25
N ARG A 165 -3.02 -5.77 -10.84
CA ARG A 165 -3.33 -4.68 -11.76
C ARG A 165 -2.01 -4.02 -12.16
N GLU A 166 -1.26 -4.63 -13.08
CA GLU A 166 -0.07 -4.02 -13.72
C GLU A 166 -0.33 -2.59 -14.24
N VAL A 167 -1.61 -2.28 -14.50
CA VAL A 167 -2.08 -0.96 -14.92
C VAL A 167 -2.01 0.12 -13.82
N VAL A 168 -2.14 -0.21 -12.53
CA VAL A 168 -2.25 0.81 -11.46
C VAL A 168 -0.89 1.37 -11.06
N GLU A 169 0.13 0.52 -10.94
CA GLU A 169 1.46 0.98 -10.52
C GLU A 169 2.15 1.77 -11.63
N SER A 170 2.11 1.27 -12.86
CA SER A 170 2.54 2.03 -14.05
C SER A 170 1.82 3.37 -14.16
N TYR A 171 0.53 3.39 -13.81
CA TYR A 171 -0.27 4.61 -13.76
C TYR A 171 0.18 5.57 -12.64
N ILE A 172 0.41 5.10 -11.40
CA ILE A 172 0.92 5.95 -10.30
C ILE A 172 2.32 6.49 -10.64
N LYS A 173 3.19 5.65 -11.18
CA LYS A 173 4.53 6.04 -11.61
C LYS A 173 4.45 7.15 -12.67
N ARG A 174 3.56 7.00 -13.66
CA ARG A 174 3.31 8.03 -14.68
C ARG A 174 2.81 9.35 -14.09
N LEU A 175 1.92 9.31 -13.10
CA LEU A 175 1.46 10.52 -12.41
C LEU A 175 2.61 11.22 -11.67
N LYS A 176 3.47 10.47 -10.97
CA LYS A 176 4.64 11.01 -10.28
C LYS A 176 5.67 11.60 -11.25
N GLU A 177 5.90 10.95 -12.39
CA GLU A 177 6.76 11.47 -13.45
C GLU A 177 6.21 12.80 -14.00
N LEU A 178 4.89 12.87 -14.22
CA LEU A 178 4.21 14.08 -14.70
C LEU A 178 4.34 15.25 -13.70
N GLU A 179 4.15 14.99 -12.41
CA GLU A 179 4.37 15.99 -11.34
C GLU A 179 5.83 16.43 -11.27
N SER A 180 6.76 15.46 -11.29
CA SER A 180 8.19 15.72 -11.13
C SER A 180 8.78 16.51 -12.32
N LEU A 181 8.24 16.35 -13.52
CA LEU A 181 8.65 17.10 -14.71
C LEU A 181 8.35 18.59 -14.55
N ALA A 182 7.16 18.95 -14.08
CA ALA A 182 6.79 20.34 -13.87
C ALA A 182 7.51 20.96 -12.66
N LEU A 183 7.81 20.17 -11.63
CA LEU A 183 8.49 20.65 -10.42
C LEU A 183 9.93 21.15 -10.68
N GLN A 184 10.56 20.71 -11.78
CA GLN A 184 11.91 21.13 -12.18
C GLN A 184 11.98 22.56 -12.72
N TYR A 185 10.85 23.18 -13.05
CA TYR A 185 10.85 24.53 -13.59
C TYR A 185 11.08 25.58 -12.50
N PRO A 186 11.90 26.61 -12.76
CA PRO A 186 12.12 27.69 -11.80
C PRO A 186 10.81 28.40 -11.41
N GLY A 187 10.64 28.68 -10.12
CA GLY A 187 9.47 29.38 -9.59
C GLY A 187 8.27 28.48 -9.27
N VAL A 188 8.28 27.21 -9.69
CA VAL A 188 7.30 26.20 -9.28
C VAL A 188 7.55 25.79 -7.84
N THR A 189 6.50 25.83 -7.01
CA THR A 189 6.55 25.42 -5.60
C THR A 189 5.90 24.06 -5.37
N LYS A 190 4.82 23.75 -6.09
CA LYS A 190 4.08 22.49 -5.97
C LYS A 190 3.43 22.09 -7.28
N THR A 191 3.25 20.79 -7.47
CA THR A 191 2.59 20.21 -8.66
C THR A 191 1.61 19.13 -8.23
N TYR A 192 0.46 19.06 -8.90
CA TYR A 192 -0.56 18.06 -8.63
C TYR A 192 -1.16 17.53 -9.93
N ALA A 193 -1.06 16.22 -10.15
CA ALA A 193 -1.79 15.53 -11.20
C ALA A 193 -3.21 15.20 -10.70
N ILE A 194 -4.22 15.85 -11.27
CA ILE A 194 -5.63 15.73 -10.89
C ILE A 194 -6.41 15.10 -12.05
N GLN A 195 -7.66 14.69 -11.80
CA GLN A 195 -8.56 14.10 -12.80
C GLN A 195 -7.95 12.91 -13.52
N ALA A 196 -7.39 12.00 -12.72
CA ALA A 196 -6.71 10.82 -13.23
C ALA A 196 -5.55 11.14 -14.21
N GLY A 197 -4.84 12.26 -13.96
CA GLY A 197 -3.72 12.73 -14.78
C GLY A 197 -4.11 13.45 -16.07
N ARG A 198 -5.40 13.77 -16.26
CA ARG A 198 -5.88 14.63 -17.36
C ARG A 198 -5.74 16.13 -17.07
N GLU A 199 -5.41 16.50 -15.84
CA GLU A 199 -5.09 17.87 -15.47
C GLU A 199 -3.80 17.90 -14.64
N LEU A 200 -2.86 18.76 -14.98
CA LEU A 200 -1.70 19.08 -14.16
C LEU A 200 -1.85 20.50 -13.63
N ARG A 201 -1.95 20.63 -12.30
CA ARG A 201 -1.92 21.93 -11.63
C ARG A 201 -0.51 22.24 -11.15
N VAL A 202 0.00 23.38 -11.56
CA VAL A 202 1.33 23.86 -11.23
C VAL A 202 1.18 25.12 -10.40
N ILE A 203 1.63 25.09 -9.15
CA ILE A 203 1.57 26.23 -8.24
C ILE A 203 2.91 26.95 -8.30
N VAL A 204 2.86 28.26 -8.54
CA VAL A 204 4.03 29.14 -8.58
C VAL A 204 3.90 30.23 -7.53
N GLY A 205 5.04 30.66 -6.98
CA GLY A 205 5.09 31.77 -6.02
C GLY A 205 4.82 33.11 -6.71
N ALA A 206 3.85 33.89 -6.22
CA ALA A 206 3.49 35.17 -6.82
C ALA A 206 4.62 36.20 -6.84
N GLU A 207 5.57 36.07 -5.92
CA GLU A 207 6.76 36.90 -5.80
C GLU A 207 7.87 36.52 -6.79
N LYS A 208 7.80 35.33 -7.40
CA LYS A 208 8.86 34.79 -8.28
C LYS A 208 8.46 34.73 -9.75
N VAL A 209 7.17 34.69 -10.05
CA VAL A 209 6.65 34.46 -11.41
C VAL A 209 5.57 35.50 -11.70
N ASN A 210 5.75 36.31 -12.74
CA ASN A 210 4.74 37.28 -13.19
C ASN A 210 3.68 36.65 -14.12
N ASP A 211 2.64 37.40 -14.51
CA ASP A 211 1.50 36.84 -15.27
C ASP A 211 1.92 36.30 -16.65
N LYS A 212 2.84 37.01 -17.31
CA LYS A 212 3.36 36.62 -18.62
C LYS A 212 4.24 35.38 -18.55
N GLU A 213 5.05 35.27 -17.48
CA GLU A 213 5.85 34.08 -17.21
C GLU A 213 4.98 32.88 -16.88
N ALA A 214 3.87 33.06 -16.14
CA ALA A 214 2.94 31.98 -15.83
C ALA A 214 2.25 31.43 -17.10
N GLU A 215 1.89 32.31 -18.04
CA GLU A 215 1.36 31.91 -19.35
C GLU A 215 2.39 31.09 -20.13
N GLY A 216 3.63 31.59 -20.24
CA GLY A 216 4.74 30.88 -20.89
C GLY A 216 5.03 29.53 -20.26
N LEU A 217 5.04 29.45 -18.93
CA LEU A 217 5.28 28.23 -18.18
C LEU A 217 4.23 27.15 -18.49
N SER A 218 2.96 27.54 -18.58
CA SER A 218 1.88 26.60 -18.91
C SER A 218 2.08 25.96 -20.29
N PHE A 219 2.55 26.77 -21.25
CA PHE A 219 2.80 26.35 -22.61
C PHE A 219 4.06 25.48 -22.74
N ASP A 220 5.15 25.86 -22.06
CA ASP A 220 6.40 25.11 -22.07
C ASP A 220 6.24 23.73 -21.42
N ILE A 221 5.52 23.65 -20.30
CA ILE A 221 5.20 22.38 -19.64
C ILE A 221 4.33 21.50 -20.55
N ALA A 222 3.30 22.06 -21.19
CA ALA A 222 2.45 21.32 -22.11
C ALA A 222 3.26 20.73 -23.28
N ARG A 223 4.14 21.53 -23.88
CA ARG A 223 5.03 21.10 -24.97
C ARG A 223 6.01 20.02 -24.52
N LYS A 224 6.61 20.18 -23.33
CA LYS A 224 7.57 19.21 -22.80
C LYS A 224 6.90 17.86 -22.53
N ILE A 225 5.71 17.86 -21.93
CA ILE A 225 4.93 16.64 -21.72
C ILE A 225 4.57 15.98 -23.05
N GLN A 226 4.16 16.75 -24.07
CA GLN A 226 3.84 16.23 -25.40
C GLN A 226 5.04 15.54 -26.08
N ASN A 227 6.26 16.06 -25.85
CA ASN A 227 7.47 15.55 -26.49
C ASN A 227 8.13 14.38 -25.72
N GLU A 228 8.14 14.45 -24.39
CA GLU A 228 8.90 13.52 -23.54
C GLU A 228 8.04 12.40 -22.95
N MET A 229 6.73 12.58 -22.88
CA MET A 229 5.82 11.59 -22.31
C MET A 229 4.81 11.12 -23.34
N THR A 230 4.73 9.81 -23.53
CA THR A 230 3.56 9.24 -24.22
C THR A 230 2.38 9.37 -23.26
N TYR A 231 1.26 9.99 -23.66
CA TYR A 231 0.04 10.06 -22.86
C TYR A 231 -1.21 9.94 -23.75
N PRO A 232 -2.19 9.09 -23.41
CA PRO A 232 -3.40 8.96 -24.21
C PRO A 232 -4.35 10.14 -23.93
N GLY A 233 -4.60 10.94 -24.97
CA GLY A 233 -5.54 12.07 -24.92
C GLY A 233 -4.88 13.38 -24.52
N GLN A 234 -5.72 14.39 -24.28
CA GLN A 234 -5.28 15.74 -23.93
C GLN A 234 -5.08 15.87 -22.42
N ILE A 235 -4.01 16.56 -22.03
CA ILE A 235 -3.75 16.95 -20.65
C ILE A 235 -3.89 18.47 -20.56
N LYS A 236 -4.73 18.93 -19.63
CA LYS A 236 -4.88 20.34 -19.33
C LYS A 236 -3.81 20.79 -18.36
N ILE A 237 -3.02 21.80 -18.73
CA ILE A 237 -2.04 22.41 -17.82
C ILE A 237 -2.63 23.69 -17.25
N THR A 238 -2.71 23.78 -15.92
CA THR A 238 -3.21 24.97 -15.22
C THR A 238 -2.10 25.48 -14.31
N VAL A 239 -1.57 26.67 -14.62
CA VAL A 239 -0.62 27.35 -13.74
C VAL A 239 -1.40 28.29 -12.82
N ILE A 240 -1.19 28.15 -11.51
CA ILE A 240 -1.84 28.95 -10.47
C ILE A 240 -0.77 29.73 -9.74
N ARG A 241 -0.87 31.04 -9.83
CA ARG A 241 -0.01 31.94 -9.04
C ARG A 241 -0.64 32.16 -7.67
N GLU A 242 0.07 31.79 -6.62
CA GLU A 242 -0.45 31.76 -5.25
C GLU A 242 0.35 32.69 -4.32
N THR A 243 -0.38 33.43 -3.48
CA THR A 243 0.18 34.12 -2.31
C THR A 243 -0.48 33.53 -1.07
N ARG A 244 0.33 33.05 -0.11
CA ARG A 244 -0.17 32.55 1.18
C ARG A 244 0.24 33.50 2.29
N ALA A 245 -0.73 34.09 2.97
CA ALA A 245 -0.53 34.78 4.23
C ALA A 245 -0.94 33.84 5.37
N VAL A 246 -0.05 33.60 6.33
CA VAL A 246 -0.31 32.74 7.50
C VAL A 246 -0.01 33.55 8.76
N ASN A 247 -0.99 33.69 9.63
CA ASN A 247 -0.87 34.36 10.92
C ASN A 247 -1.27 33.37 12.02
N TYR A 248 -0.51 33.34 13.11
CA TYR A 248 -0.82 32.53 14.28
C TYR A 248 -1.34 33.45 15.38
N ALA A 249 -2.55 33.19 15.86
CA ALA A 249 -3.02 33.76 17.11
C ALA A 249 -2.44 32.94 18.28
N LYS A 250 -1.93 33.64 19.30
CA LYS A 250 -1.67 33.03 20.61
C LYS A 250 -2.84 33.29 21.52
#